data_AF-A0A955B7Q1-F1
#
_entry.id   AF-A0A955B7Q1-F1
#
_cell.length_a   1.000
_cell.length_b   1.000
_cell.length_c   1.000
_cell.angle_alpha   90.00
_cell.angle_beta   90.00
_cell.angle_gamma   90.00
#
_symmetry.space_group_name_H-M   'P 1'
#
loop_
_entity.id
_entity.type
_entity.pdbx_description
1 polymer ?
#
loop_
_entity_poly.entity_id
_entity_poly.type
_entity_poly.pdbx_seq_one_letter_code
_entity_poly.pdbx_strand_id
1 'polypeptide(L)'
;MISLFRTILKNNERRHRGTLAHARNLSMESVESRVLLDGGGVLSSHDRYFTLSFASDETDIGGIESSLHATLDEKFNENDWHATILSAFDAWATHTATDVGVVEESGTHAFG
;
A
#
# COMPACT_ATOMS: atom_id res chain seq x y z
N MET A 1 -31.62 -29.50 -40.00
CA MET A 1 -30.30 -28.84 -39.93
C MET A 1 -29.35 -29.73 -39.14
N ILE A 2 -28.26 -30.17 -39.80
CA ILE A 2 -26.88 -30.38 -39.31
C ILE A 2 -26.76 -31.23 -38.02
N SER A 3 -26.54 -32.55 -38.11
CA SER A 3 -25.27 -33.26 -38.45
C SER A 3 -24.54 -33.75 -37.21
N LEU A 4 -24.51 -35.08 -37.10
CA LEU A 4 -23.43 -35.94 -36.57
C LEU A 4 -22.41 -35.27 -35.63
N PHE A 5 -22.57 -35.48 -34.32
CA PHE A 5 -21.42 -35.57 -33.42
C PHE A 5 -20.75 -36.93 -33.66
N ARG A 6 -19.76 -36.90 -34.56
CA ARG A 6 -18.86 -38.00 -34.89
C ARG A 6 -18.09 -38.45 -33.65
N THR A 7 -18.35 -39.69 -33.26
CA THR A 7 -17.39 -40.61 -32.66
C THR A 7 -16.08 -40.65 -33.46
N ILE A 8 -14.98 -40.95 -32.76
CA ILE A 8 -13.70 -41.48 -33.24
C ILE A 8 -12.61 -40.43 -33.53
N LEU A 9 -11.64 -40.37 -32.60
CA LEU A 9 -10.20 -40.66 -32.80
C LEU A 9 -9.48 -40.48 -31.44
N LYS A 10 -9.58 -41.45 -30.51
CA LYS A 10 -8.51 -42.44 -30.29
C LYS A 10 -7.47 -42.49 -31.42
N ASN A 11 -6.36 -41.79 -31.25
CA ASN A 11 -5.01 -42.21 -31.65
C ASN A 11 -4.03 -41.04 -31.53
N ASN A 12 -3.22 -41.01 -30.48
CA ASN A 12 -1.89 -40.40 -30.63
C ASN A 12 -0.83 -41.03 -29.72
N GLU A 13 -0.88 -42.35 -29.58
CA GLU A 13 0.26 -43.16 -29.13
C GLU A 13 1.22 -43.35 -30.31
N ARG A 14 2.01 -42.32 -30.62
CA ARG A 14 3.14 -42.42 -31.54
C ARG A 14 4.35 -41.67 -31.00
N ARG A 15 5.22 -42.44 -30.35
CA ARG A 15 6.69 -42.38 -30.48
C ARG A 15 7.29 -40.99 -30.62
N HIS A 16 7.62 -40.36 -29.49
CA HIS A 16 8.74 -39.43 -29.41
C HIS A 16 9.83 -40.03 -28.54
N ARG A 17 10.57 -40.98 -29.11
CA ARG A 17 11.92 -41.33 -28.67
C ARG A 17 12.87 -40.43 -29.44
N GLY A 18 12.86 -39.15 -29.06
CA GLY A 18 13.75 -38.11 -29.54
C GLY A 18 14.54 -37.59 -28.35
N THR A 19 15.85 -37.65 -28.47
CA THR A 19 16.88 -37.17 -27.56
C THR A 19 16.44 -35.95 -26.74
N LEU A 20 16.33 -36.10 -25.41
CA LEU A 20 16.22 -34.99 -24.46
C LEU A 20 17.57 -34.26 -24.38
N ALA A 21 17.95 -33.61 -25.47
CA ALA A 21 19.07 -32.69 -25.50
C ALA A 21 18.55 -31.32 -25.03
N HIS A 22 18.84 -31.04 -23.77
CA HIS A 22 18.86 -29.70 -23.18
C HIS A 22 17.48 -29.03 -23.05
N ALA A 23 16.69 -29.53 -22.09
CA ALA A 23 15.81 -28.63 -21.35
C ALA A 23 16.72 -27.58 -20.70
N ARG A 24 16.84 -26.40 -21.32
CA ARG A 24 17.39 -25.22 -20.68
C ARG A 24 16.60 -25.03 -19.40
N ASN A 25 17.26 -25.23 -18.26
CA ASN A 25 16.71 -24.86 -16.96
C ASN A 25 16.44 -23.35 -17.01
N LEU A 26 15.19 -22.98 -17.28
CA LEU A 26 14.67 -21.65 -17.02
C LEU A 26 14.64 -21.51 -15.50
N SER A 27 15.77 -21.11 -14.90
CA SER A 27 15.76 -20.64 -13.53
C SER A 27 15.20 -19.22 -13.56
N MET A 28 14.02 -19.02 -12.96
CA MET A 28 13.61 -17.67 -12.59
C MET A 28 14.68 -17.12 -11.64
N GLU A 29 15.21 -15.94 -11.93
CA GLU A 29 16.03 -15.22 -10.97
C GLU A 29 15.18 -15.00 -9.71
N SER A 30 15.75 -15.29 -8.54
CA SER A 30 15.09 -14.99 -7.28
C SER A 30 15.02 -13.47 -7.18
N VAL A 31 13.81 -12.91 -7.31
CA VAL A 31 13.56 -11.50 -7.03
C VAL A 31 14.10 -11.23 -5.62
N GLU A 32 14.95 -10.22 -5.48
CA GLU A 32 15.51 -9.84 -4.19
C GLU A 32 14.38 -9.68 -3.17
N SER A 33 14.61 -10.18 -1.96
CA SER A 33 13.65 -10.05 -0.87
C SER A 33 13.43 -8.57 -0.61
N ARG A 34 12.29 -8.05 -1.10
CA ARG A 34 11.82 -6.72 -0.73
C ARG A 34 11.37 -6.83 0.70
N VAL A 35 12.27 -6.48 1.63
CA VAL A 35 11.87 -6.13 2.98
C VAL A 35 10.99 -4.90 2.83
N LEU A 36 9.69 -5.14 2.75
CA LEU A 36 8.71 -4.07 2.83
C LEU A 36 8.87 -3.49 4.25
N LEU A 37 8.79 -2.16 4.37
CA LEU A 37 8.44 -1.56 5.66
C LEU A 37 7.01 -2.03 5.97
N ASP A 38 6.86 -3.26 6.48
CA ASP A 38 5.76 -3.55 7.38
C ASP A 38 6.06 -2.69 8.61
N GLY A 39 5.08 -1.89 9.03
CA GLY A 39 5.22 -0.99 10.16
C GLY A 39 5.33 -1.79 11.46
N GLY A 40 6.41 -2.53 11.66
CA GLY A 40 6.79 -3.24 12.89
C GLY A 40 5.64 -3.95 13.60
N GLY A 41 4.68 -4.51 12.88
CA GLY A 41 3.48 -5.13 13.47
C GLY A 41 2.52 -4.20 14.25
N VAL A 42 2.69 -2.87 14.20
CA VAL A 42 1.85 -1.86 14.89
C VAL A 42 0.92 -1.12 13.92
N LEU A 43 0.86 -1.50 12.65
CA LEU A 43 -0.25 -1.07 11.80
C LEU A 43 -1.45 -1.93 12.17
N SER A 44 -2.34 -1.31 12.96
CA SER A 44 -3.58 -1.85 13.50
C SER A 44 -4.22 -2.84 12.54
N SER A 45 -4.33 -4.09 12.98
CA SER A 45 -4.75 -5.22 12.15
C SER A 45 -6.17 -5.07 11.53
N HIS A 46 -6.93 -4.01 11.84
CA HIS A 46 -8.35 -3.92 11.45
C HIS A 46 -8.91 -2.49 11.23
N ASP A 47 -8.22 -1.41 11.61
CA ASP A 47 -8.78 -0.06 11.47
C ASP A 47 -8.36 0.58 10.15
N ARG A 48 -9.33 0.72 9.26
CA ARG A 48 -9.21 1.45 7.98
C ARG A 48 -9.49 2.94 8.13
N TYR A 49 -9.66 3.43 9.36
CA TYR A 49 -10.02 4.81 9.65
C TYR A 49 -8.96 5.45 10.51
N PHE A 50 -8.35 6.53 10.01
CA PHE A 50 -7.42 7.36 10.78
C PHE A 50 -7.95 8.78 10.86
N THR A 51 -7.53 9.48 11.91
CA THR A 51 -7.80 10.90 12.09
C THR A 51 -6.49 11.67 12.03
N LEU A 52 -6.51 12.80 11.33
CA LEU A 52 -5.39 13.72 11.21
C LEU A 52 -5.76 15.06 11.84
N SER A 53 -4.91 15.57 12.73
CA SER A 53 -4.98 16.92 13.27
C SER A 53 -3.60 17.57 13.24
N PHE A 54 -3.57 18.90 13.21
CA PHE A 54 -2.36 19.69 13.37
C PHE A 54 -2.32 20.15 14.82
N ALA A 55 -1.44 19.52 15.61
CA ALA A 55 -1.29 19.83 17.02
C ALA A 55 -0.42 21.10 17.18
N SER A 56 -0.81 21.95 18.11
CA SER A 56 -0.03 23.13 18.47
C SER A 56 1.35 22.76 19.01
N ASP A 57 2.27 23.72 18.95
CA ASP A 57 3.53 23.60 19.68
C ASP A 57 3.25 23.42 21.18
N GLU A 58 4.25 22.92 21.92
CA GLU A 58 4.14 22.53 23.34
C GLU A 58 3.25 21.30 23.60
N THR A 59 2.67 20.69 22.56
CA THR A 59 2.01 19.38 22.68
C THR A 59 3.01 18.34 23.19
N ASP A 60 2.69 17.67 24.30
CA ASP A 60 3.53 16.62 24.89
C ASP A 60 3.49 15.33 24.04
N ILE A 61 4.64 14.97 23.47
CA ILE A 61 4.85 13.76 22.69
C ILE A 61 5.79 12.85 23.48
N GLY A 62 5.24 12.17 24.48
CA GLY A 62 5.98 11.17 25.27
C GLY A 62 7.08 11.78 26.16
N GLY A 63 6.82 12.93 26.76
CA GLY A 63 7.74 13.68 27.61
C GLY A 63 8.58 14.72 26.87
N ILE A 64 8.29 14.98 25.59
CA ILE A 64 8.98 15.96 24.76
C ILE A 64 7.94 16.89 24.15
N GLU A 65 8.09 18.19 24.37
CA GLU A 65 7.23 19.21 23.77
C GLU A 65 7.47 19.31 22.26
N SER A 66 6.38 19.35 21.49
CA SER A 66 6.41 19.59 20.06
C SER A 66 6.85 21.03 19.76
N SER A 67 7.72 21.19 18.76
CA SER A 67 8.07 22.50 18.18
C SER A 67 7.89 22.52 16.66
N LEU A 68 6.99 21.66 16.17
CA LEU A 68 6.81 21.39 14.74
C LEU A 68 6.25 22.60 13.99
N HIS A 69 5.25 23.29 14.55
CA HIS A 69 4.64 24.46 13.92
C HIS A 69 5.67 25.58 13.75
N ALA A 70 6.33 25.98 14.84
CA ALA A 70 7.39 26.98 14.80
C ALA A 70 8.51 26.64 13.80
N THR A 71 8.89 25.36 13.70
CA THR A 71 9.94 24.91 12.78
C THR A 71 9.54 25.02 11.31
N LEU A 72 8.26 24.76 10.99
CA LEU A 72 7.76 24.83 9.62
C LEU A 72 7.42 26.26 9.22
N ASP A 73 6.86 27.06 10.12
CA ASP A 73 6.52 28.45 9.89
C ASP A 73 7.74 29.35 9.68
N GLU A 74 8.91 28.96 10.21
CA GLU A 74 10.19 29.64 9.90
C GLU A 74 10.55 29.54 8.41
N LYS A 75 10.11 28.48 7.73
CA LYS A 75 10.56 28.12 6.36
C LYS A 75 9.48 28.23 5.30
N PHE A 76 8.22 28.05 5.68
CA PHE A 76 7.09 27.91 4.79
C PHE A 76 5.90 28.71 5.30
N ASN A 77 5.00 29.10 4.39
CA ASN A 77 3.71 29.61 4.84
C ASN A 77 2.90 28.47 5.47
N GLU A 78 2.20 28.76 6.56
CA GLU A 78 1.37 27.79 7.28
C GLU A 78 0.42 27.02 6.35
N ASN A 79 -0.30 27.74 5.49
CA ASN A 79 -1.27 27.13 4.57
C ASN A 79 -0.60 26.19 3.56
N ASP A 80 0.62 26.52 3.12
CA ASP A 80 1.33 25.75 2.10
C ASP A 80 1.82 24.42 2.65
N TRP A 81 2.37 24.40 3.87
CA TRP A 81 2.86 23.16 4.47
C TRP A 81 1.70 22.30 5.02
N HIS A 82 0.62 22.91 5.52
CA HIS A 82 -0.63 22.20 5.82
C HIS A 82 -1.18 21.49 4.58
N ALA A 83 -1.34 22.21 3.47
CA ALA A 83 -1.83 21.63 2.22
C ALA A 83 -0.94 20.50 1.70
N THR A 84 0.38 20.65 1.84
CA THR A 84 1.35 19.62 1.44
C THR A 84 1.19 18.35 2.26
N ILE A 85 1.03 18.46 3.59
CA ILE A 85 0.81 17.31 4.47
C ILE A 85 -0.51 16.62 4.14
N LEU A 86 -1.59 17.40 3.97
CA LEU A 86 -2.90 16.85 3.59
C LEU A 86 -2.82 16.08 2.26
N SER A 87 -2.13 16.63 1.26
CA SER A 87 -1.94 15.95 -0.02
C SER A 87 -1.12 14.65 0.11
N ALA A 88 -0.13 14.62 1.01
CA ALA A 88 0.64 13.40 1.25
C ALA A 88 -0.21 12.29 1.89
N PHE A 89 -1.10 12.64 2.83
CA PHE A 89 -2.03 11.69 3.44
C PHE A 89 -3.10 11.19 2.45
N ASP A 90 -3.60 12.05 1.58
CA ASP A 90 -4.55 11.67 0.52
C ASP A 90 -3.91 10.66 -0.48
N ALA A 91 -2.66 10.91 -0.88
CA ALA A 91 -1.92 9.98 -1.71
C ALA A 91 -1.68 8.64 -1.01
N TRP A 92 -1.36 8.65 0.28
CA TRP A 92 -1.18 7.42 1.06
C TRP A 92 -2.49 6.63 1.22
N ALA A 93 -3.60 7.31 1.52
CA ALA A 93 -4.94 6.74 1.64
C ALA A 93 -5.35 5.98 0.36
N THR A 94 -5.07 6.58 -0.80
CA THR A 94 -5.32 5.98 -2.14
C THR A 94 -4.61 4.63 -2.31
N HIS A 95 -3.39 4.48 -1.78
CA HIS A 95 -2.60 3.26 -1.93
C HIS A 95 -2.83 2.21 -0.83
N THR A 96 -3.44 2.59 0.29
CA THR A 96 -3.62 1.72 1.46
C THR A 96 -5.06 1.31 1.71
N ALA A 97 -6.01 1.75 0.87
CA ALA A 97 -7.44 1.49 1.05
C ALA A 97 -7.93 1.88 2.46
N THR A 98 -7.45 3.05 2.89
CA THR A 98 -7.64 3.61 4.23
C THR A 98 -8.31 4.97 4.07
N ASP A 99 -9.23 5.30 4.98
CA ASP A 99 -9.91 6.59 5.06
C ASP A 99 -9.23 7.46 6.13
N VAL A 100 -8.91 8.71 5.78
CA VAL A 100 -8.30 9.69 6.68
C VAL A 100 -9.25 10.87 6.86
N GLY A 101 -9.78 11.05 8.07
CA GLY A 101 -10.60 12.19 8.44
C GLY A 101 -9.77 13.30 9.07
N VAL A 102 -9.90 14.54 8.59
CA VAL A 102 -9.27 15.70 9.24
C VAL A 102 -10.14 16.15 10.41
N VAL A 103 -9.54 16.30 11.58
CA VAL A 103 -10.18 16.80 12.79
C VAL A 103 -9.46 18.00 13.34
N GLU A 104 -10.21 18.85 14.04
CA GLU A 104 -9.59 19.87 14.89
C GLU A 104 -8.72 19.21 15.96
N GLU A 105 -7.73 19.95 16.46
CA GLU A 105 -6.80 19.51 17.51
C GLU A 105 -7.50 18.88 18.73
N SER A 106 -8.72 19.34 19.06
CA SER A 106 -9.53 18.79 20.14
C SER A 106 -10.09 17.37 19.90
N GLY A 107 -9.91 16.80 18.71
CA GLY A 107 -10.32 15.44 18.36
C GLY A 107 -11.84 15.23 18.26
N THR A 108 -12.65 16.29 18.25
CA THR A 108 -14.07 16.16 18.61
C THR A 108 -15.00 15.64 17.49
N HIS A 109 -14.67 15.66 16.19
CA HIS A 109 -15.58 15.13 15.15
C HIS A 109 -14.86 14.67 13.87
N ALA A 110 -14.53 13.38 13.76
CA ALA A 110 -14.00 12.78 12.50
C ALA A 110 -15.03 12.02 11.67
N PHE A 111 -16.01 11.39 12.30
CA PHE A 111 -16.97 10.49 11.64
C PHE A 111 -18.35 10.69 12.23
N GLY A 112 -19.32 11.05 11.38
CA GLY A 112 -20.75 11.12 11.68
C GLY A 112 -21.52 10.21 10.72
#